data_AF-A0A7X7G268-F1
#
_entry.id   AF-A0A7X7G268-F1
#
_cell.length_a   1.000
_cell.length_b   1.000
_cell.length_c   1.000
_cell.angle_alpha   90.00
_cell.angle_beta   90.00
_cell.angle_gamma   90.00
#
_symmetry.space_group_name_H-M   'P 1'
#
loop_
_entity.id
_entity.type
_entity.pdbx_description
1 polymer ?
#
loop_
_entity_poly.entity_id
_entity_poly.type
_entity_poly.pdbx_seq_one_letter_code
_entity_poly.pdbx_strand_id
1 'polypeptide(L)' 'MRIKPRAIGLVVCAVAGFGLLAGAAEPLKPMVLPAPQKDRGWPLMQALSERQSRRDISPDKKLSPQELSNL' A
#
# COMPACT_ATOMS: atom_id res chain seq x y z
N MET A 1 -38.84 -29.71 -9.86
CA MET A 1 -38.09 -29.47 -8.59
C MET A 1 -38.82 -28.39 -7.80
N ARG A 2 -39.33 -28.69 -6.59
CA ARG A 2 -39.99 -27.72 -5.69
C ARG A 2 -39.00 -27.28 -4.63
N ILE A 3 -38.55 -26.03 -4.69
CA ILE A 3 -37.65 -25.44 -3.69
C ILE A 3 -38.47 -25.20 -2.42
N LYS A 4 -38.06 -25.78 -1.29
CA LYS A 4 -38.77 -25.64 -0.01
C LYS A 4 -38.58 -24.21 0.55
N PRO A 5 -39.60 -23.56 1.12
CA PRO A 5 -39.53 -22.16 1.58
C PRO A 5 -38.45 -21.93 2.65
N ARG A 6 -38.11 -22.97 3.43
CA ARG A 6 -37.01 -22.94 4.40
C ARG A 6 -35.62 -22.84 3.76
N ALA A 7 -35.45 -23.39 2.56
CA ALA A 7 -34.18 -23.29 1.81
C ALA A 7 -34.00 -21.90 1.19
N ILE A 8 -35.09 -21.25 0.77
CA ILE A 8 -35.05 -19.86 0.26
C ILE A 8 -34.66 -18.90 1.39
N GLY A 9 -35.26 -19.03 2.58
CA GLY A 9 -34.92 -18.17 3.73
C GLY A 9 -33.46 -18.29 4.17
N LEU A 10 -32.89 -19.50 4.12
CA LEU A 10 -31.50 -19.77 4.49
C LEU A 10 -30.51 -19.23 3.45
N VAL A 11 -30.85 -19.31 2.16
CA VAL A 11 -30.04 -18.73 1.08
C VAL A 11 -30.08 -17.19 1.11
N VAL A 12 -31.23 -16.58 1.38
CA VAL A 12 -31.36 -15.11 1.50
C VAL A 12 -30.53 -14.56 2.67
N CYS A 13 -30.52 -15.24 3.83
CA CYS A 13 -29.68 -14.84 4.95
C CYS A 13 -28.17 -15.00 4.64
N ALA A 14 -27.78 -16.04 3.91
CA ALA A 14 -26.39 -16.27 3.53
C ALA A 14 -25.88 -15.22 2.52
N VAL A 15 -26.72 -14.79 1.58
CA VAL A 15 -26.37 -13.75 0.59
C VAL A 15 -26.33 -12.36 1.24
N ALA A 16 -27.23 -12.07 2.19
CA ALA A 16 -27.23 -10.79 2.92
C ALA A 16 -26.02 -10.64 3.87
N GLY A 17 -25.51 -11.74 4.43
CA GLY A 17 -24.35 -11.71 5.34
C GLY A 17 -23.02 -11.41 4.64
N PHE A 18 -22.85 -11.79 3.37
CA PHE A 18 -21.60 -11.57 2.63
C PHE A 18 -21.42 -10.13 2.12
N GLY A 19 -22.52 -9.37 1.93
CA GLY A 19 -22.46 -8.00 1.42
C GLY A 19 -21.91 -6.98 2.42
N LEU A 20 -21.97 -7.27 3.72
CA LEU A 20 -21.59 -6.33 4.78
C LEU A 20 -20.07 -6.28 5.06
N LEU A 21 -19.29 -7.28 4.64
CA LEU A 21 -17.83 -7.30 4.85
C LEU A 21 -17.03 -6.62 3.73
N ALA A 22 -17.65 -6.28 2.61
CA ALA A 22 -16.94 -5.72 1.46
C ALA A 22 -16.60 -4.21 1.59
N GLY A 23 -17.02 -3.54 2.67
CA GLY A 23 -16.95 -2.07 2.80
C GLY A 23 -16.00 -1.51 3.86
N ALA A 24 -15.34 -2.35 4.67
CA ALA A 24 -14.46 -1.88 5.75
C ALA A 24 -13.04 -1.62 5.23
N ALA A 25 -12.87 -0.64 4.34
CA ALA A 25 -11.55 -0.06 4.10
C ALA A 25 -11.20 0.78 5.34
N GLU A 26 -10.29 0.28 6.19
CA GLU A 26 -9.75 1.11 7.27
C GLU A 26 -9.19 2.41 6.66
N PRO A 27 -9.49 3.59 7.23
CA PRO A 27 -8.95 4.83 6.73
C PRO A 27 -7.41 4.73 6.78
N LEU A 28 -6.76 4.92 5.63
CA LEU A 28 -5.31 4.87 5.52
C LEU A 28 -4.69 5.79 6.58
N LYS A 29 -4.02 5.18 7.57
CA LYS A 29 -3.37 5.94 8.63
C LYS A 29 -2.19 6.70 8.02
N PRO A 30 -2.09 8.02 8.24
CA PRO A 30 -0.93 8.77 7.79
C PRO A 30 0.36 8.18 8.39
N MET A 31 1.36 7.93 7.55
CA MET A 31 2.68 7.53 8.00
C MET A 31 3.50 8.78 8.31
N VAL A 32 3.98 8.91 9.55
CA VAL A 32 4.88 10.00 9.94
C VAL A 32 6.30 9.64 9.50
N LEU A 33 6.88 10.49 8.66
CA LEU A 33 8.28 10.38 8.22
C LEU A 33 9.20 11.16 9.18
N PRO A 34 10.47 10.74 9.34
CA PRO A 34 11.45 11.52 10.09
C PRO A 34 11.74 12.86 9.39
N ALA A 35 12.44 13.77 10.06
CA ALA A 35 12.93 14.98 9.39
C ALA A 35 14.03 14.61 8.36
N PRO A 36 14.10 15.30 7.20
CA PRO A 36 15.15 15.05 6.23
C PRO A 36 16.51 15.50 6.76
N GLN A 37 17.56 14.76 6.40
CA GLN A 37 18.94 15.11 6.73
C GLN A 37 19.45 16.17 5.74
N LYS A 38 19.98 17.29 6.25
CA LYS A 38 20.42 18.43 5.41
C LYS A 38 21.94 18.62 5.36
N ASP A 39 22.67 18.04 6.31
CA ASP A 39 24.10 18.29 6.50
C ASP A 39 24.99 17.19 5.91
N ARG A 40 24.42 16.28 5.12
CA ARG A 40 25.11 15.14 4.50
C ARG A 40 24.67 14.97 3.05
N GLY A 41 25.44 14.22 2.27
CA GLY A 41 25.10 13.89 0.89
C GLY A 41 26.31 13.87 -0.03
N TRP A 42 26.06 13.62 -1.31
CA TRP A 42 27.11 13.70 -2.33
C TRP A 42 27.39 15.16 -2.70
N PRO A 43 28.66 15.51 -2.97
CA PRO A 43 28.98 16.78 -3.62
C PRO A 43 28.20 16.94 -4.92
N LEU A 44 27.74 18.16 -5.19
CA LEU A 44 26.89 18.46 -6.34
C LEU A 44 27.49 17.92 -7.66
N MET A 45 28.76 18.20 -7.89
CA MET A 45 29.43 17.79 -9.14
C MET A 45 29.55 16.27 -9.27
N GLN A 46 29.68 15.55 -8.15
CA GLN A 46 29.71 14.10 -8.15
C GLN A 46 28.32 13.52 -8.47
N ALA A 47 27.25 14.07 -7.89
CA ALA A 47 25.89 13.65 -8.20
C ALA A 47 25.53 13.87 -9.68
N LEU A 48 26.00 14.98 -10.28
CA LEU A 48 25.80 15.25 -11.71
C LEU A 48 26.58 14.26 -12.59
N SER A 49 27.82 13.94 -12.22
CA SER A 49 28.67 13.00 -12.96
C SER A 49 28.09 11.57 -12.97
N GLU A 50 27.51 11.13 -11.84
CA GLU A 50 26.99 9.77 -11.67
C GLU A 50 25.53 9.61 -12.12
N ARG A 51 24.85 10.69 -12.51
CA ARG A 51 23.42 10.67 -12.86
C ARG A 51 23.19 9.80 -14.10
N GLN A 52 22.31 8.82 -13.95
CA GLN A 52 21.90 7.92 -15.02
C GLN A 52 20.46 7.42 -14.80
N SER A 53 19.80 6.96 -15.85
CA SER A 53 18.48 6.32 -15.77
C SER A 53 18.65 4.81 -15.52
N ARG A 54 18.08 4.31 -14.41
CA ARG A 54 17.98 2.87 -14.13
C ARG A 54 16.53 2.42 -14.17
N ARG A 55 16.28 1.25 -14.77
CA ARG A 55 14.92 0.67 -14.90
C ARG A 55 14.83 -0.72 -14.26
N ASP A 56 15.95 -1.30 -13.90
CA ASP A 56 16.08 -2.47 -13.04
C ASP A 56 15.87 -2.04 -11.58
N ILE A 57 14.76 -2.48 -10.99
CA ILE A 57 14.41 -2.16 -9.59
C ILE A 57 14.34 -3.48 -8.83
N SER A 58 14.98 -3.54 -7.65
CA SER A 58 14.89 -4.71 -6.76
C SER A 58 13.55 -4.70 -6.01
N PRO A 59 12.59 -5.58 -6.31
CA PRO A 59 11.24 -5.52 -5.74
C PRO A 59 11.21 -5.82 -4.24
N ASP A 60 12.16 -6.63 -3.76
CA ASP A 60 12.21 -7.07 -2.37
C ASP A 60 12.96 -6.08 -1.46
N LYS A 61 13.72 -5.14 -2.04
CA LYS A 61 14.46 -4.13 -1.28
C LYS A 61 13.57 -2.94 -0.98
N LYS A 62 13.11 -2.86 0.26
CA LYS A 62 12.38 -1.70 0.78
C LYS A 62 13.35 -0.54 1.07
N LEU A 63 12.87 0.68 0.83
CA LEU A 63 13.53 1.89 1.30
C LEU A 63 13.25 2.08 2.79
N SER A 64 14.24 2.56 3.53
CA SER A 64 14.05 2.97 4.91
C SER A 64 13.18 4.24 4.98
N PRO A 65 12.51 4.51 6.12
CA PRO A 65 11.75 5.75 6.30
C PRO A 65 12.59 7.03 6.12
N GLN A 66 13.88 6.98 6.47
CA GLN A 66 14.79 8.12 6.29
C GLN A 66 15.14 8.34 4.82
N GLU A 67 15.41 7.27 4.06
CA GLU A 67 15.65 7.38 2.61
C GLU A 67 14.40 7.95 1.93
N LEU A 68 13.20 7.44 2.27
CA LEU A 68 11.94 7.97 1.76
C LEU A 68 11.72 9.44 2.11
N SER A 69 12.12 9.88 3.30
CA SER A 69 12.03 11.29 3.70
C SER A 69 13.02 12.21 2.97
N ASN A 70 14.14 11.67 2.48
CA ASN A 70 15.22 12.46 1.88
C ASN A 70 15.06 12.60 0.35
N LEU A 71 14.23 11.77 -0.30
CA LEU A 71 13.97 11.73 -1.74
C LEU A 71 12.99 12.82 -2.20
#